data_AF-E2B1I1-F1
#
_entry.id   AF-E2B1I1-F1
#
_cell.length_a   1.000
_cell.length_b   1.000
_cell.length_c   1.000
_cell.angle_alpha   90.00
_cell.angle_beta   90.00
_cell.angle_gamma   90.00
#
_symmetry.space_group_name_H-M   'P 1'
#
loop_
_entity.id
_entity.type
_entity.pdbx_description
1 polymer ?
#
loop_
_entity_poly.entity_id
_entity_poly.type
_entity_poly.pdbx_seq_one_letter_code
_entity_poly.pdbx_strand_id
1 'polypeptide(L)'
;RWLAATHYHTFATRRLFPFLKNTRCASYNISIKHPKSYVAISNVPLLEENMDKNDMQWTRFKPTPLIPAYFIAAVVAHLAVIVENRSTKLWCRTDIIPHVQFAYIVATNIGNFLDKFLYIKESSERNHIVIQKLLGEEDIKLGFILYGEEDIIYNEKIDSEIRKIEITRVIAYKVVYEWFYNAMSPYKWEPWLIKGLAMFFGIY
;
A
#
# COMPACT_ATOMS: atom_id res chain seq x y z
N ARG A 1 2.43 1.48 -21.56
CA ARG A 1 1.45 2.17 -20.68
C ARG A 1 2.26 2.87 -19.59
N TRP A 2 1.86 4.08 -19.18
CA TRP A 2 2.59 4.86 -18.18
C TRP A 2 2.01 4.60 -16.78
N LEU A 3 2.85 4.69 -15.75
CA LEU A 3 2.47 4.56 -14.35
C LEU A 3 3.09 5.75 -13.61
N ALA A 4 2.28 6.51 -12.89
CA ALA A 4 2.75 7.56 -12.00
C ALA A 4 2.55 7.10 -10.56
N ALA A 5 3.64 6.87 -9.84
CA ALA A 5 3.61 6.50 -8.43
C ALA A 5 4.41 7.54 -7.65
N THR A 6 3.90 7.96 -6.49
CA THR A 6 4.74 8.68 -5.53
C THR A 6 5.72 7.69 -4.93
N HIS A 7 6.99 7.81 -5.29
CA HIS A 7 8.08 7.04 -4.70
C HIS A 7 9.13 8.01 -4.18
N TYR A 8 8.99 8.44 -2.92
CA TYR A 8 9.83 9.50 -2.37
C TYR A 8 10.15 9.29 -0.88
N HIS A 9 11.43 9.38 -0.54
CA HIS A 9 11.91 9.61 0.82
C HIS A 9 11.37 10.92 1.40
N THR A 10 11.50 11.06 2.73
CA THR A 10 11.28 12.30 3.52
C THR A 10 11.81 13.58 2.85
N PHE A 11 12.98 13.53 2.22
CA PHE A 11 13.58 14.67 1.53
C PHE A 11 13.00 14.94 0.14
N ALA A 12 12.46 13.92 -0.54
CA ALA A 12 11.95 14.01 -1.90
C ALA A 12 10.43 14.28 -1.96
N THR A 13 9.68 14.08 -0.87
CA THR A 13 8.27 14.52 -0.75
C THR A 13 8.10 16.03 -0.98
N ARG A 14 9.16 16.82 -0.71
CA ARG A 14 9.21 18.27 -1.02
C ARG A 14 9.08 18.58 -2.52
N ARG A 15 9.36 17.61 -3.38
CA ARG A 15 9.19 17.74 -4.84
C ARG A 15 7.73 17.58 -5.27
N LEU A 16 6.88 16.98 -4.42
CA LEU A 16 5.45 16.83 -4.68
C LEU A 16 4.64 18.04 -4.20
N PHE A 17 4.96 18.58 -3.02
CA PHE A 17 4.32 19.79 -2.49
C PHE A 17 5.21 20.47 -1.44
N PRO A 18 5.18 21.82 -1.34
CA PRO A 18 5.91 22.54 -0.30
C PRO A 18 5.27 22.27 1.07
N PHE A 19 6.09 21.90 2.07
CA PHE A 19 5.64 21.75 3.45
C PHE A 19 6.64 22.37 4.44
N LEU A 20 6.11 22.89 5.55
CA LEU A 20 6.91 23.50 6.61
C LEU A 20 7.70 22.42 7.37
N LYS A 21 9.00 22.65 7.56
CA LYS A 21 9.92 21.72 8.26
C LYS A 21 9.48 21.37 9.69
N ASN A 22 8.57 22.16 10.28
CA ASN A 22 8.16 22.07 11.69
C ASN A 22 6.80 21.41 11.93
N THR A 23 6.03 21.05 10.89
CA THR A 23 4.79 20.28 11.07
C THR A 23 5.15 18.81 11.24
N ARG A 24 5.15 18.30 12.47
CA ARG A 24 5.43 16.87 12.73
C ARG A 24 4.36 16.00 12.07
N CYS A 25 3.08 16.31 12.30
CA CYS A 25 1.91 15.62 11.75
C CYS A 25 0.85 16.63 11.31
N ALA A 26 0.10 16.30 10.26
CA ALA A 26 -1.14 16.97 9.92
C ALA A 26 -2.13 15.96 9.31
N SER A 27 -3.41 16.36 9.23
CA SER A 27 -4.40 15.67 8.42
C SER A 27 -4.40 16.29 7.03
N TYR A 28 -4.43 15.46 5.98
CA TYR A 28 -4.35 15.89 4.60
C TYR A 28 -5.59 15.47 3.83
N ASN A 29 -6.14 16.41 3.07
CA ASN A 29 -7.20 16.14 2.10
C ASN A 29 -6.57 15.98 0.72
N ILE A 30 -6.56 14.75 0.22
CA ILE A 30 -5.89 14.41 -1.04
C ILE A 30 -6.93 14.33 -2.16
N SER A 31 -6.65 14.98 -3.28
CA SER A 31 -7.49 14.96 -4.48
C SER A 31 -6.59 14.89 -5.70
N ILE A 32 -6.90 13.96 -6.61
CA ILE A 32 -6.06 13.67 -7.78
C ILE A 32 -6.93 13.74 -9.03
N LYS A 33 -6.50 14.57 -9.99
CA LYS A 33 -7.10 14.61 -11.33
C LYS A 33 -6.34 13.66 -12.25
N HIS A 34 -7.04 12.76 -12.92
CA HIS A 34 -6.43 11.80 -13.84
C HIS A 34 -7.38 11.43 -14.98
N PRO A 35 -6.89 10.81 -16.08
CA PRO A 35 -7.77 10.31 -17.13
C PRO A 35 -8.69 9.21 -16.60
N LYS A 36 -9.92 9.14 -17.11
CA LYS A 36 -10.95 8.17 -16.71
C LYS A 36 -10.52 6.71 -16.87
N SER A 37 -9.60 6.43 -17.80
CA SER A 37 -9.06 5.08 -18.03
C SER A 37 -8.01 4.63 -17.00
N TYR A 38 -7.66 5.48 -16.04
CA TYR A 38 -6.70 5.21 -14.97
C TYR A 38 -7.42 5.18 -13.64
N VAL A 39 -6.83 4.50 -12.65
CA VAL A 39 -7.29 4.53 -11.26
C VAL A 39 -6.32 5.33 -10.42
N ALA A 40 -6.83 6.10 -9.46
CA ALA A 40 -6.04 6.76 -8.44
C ALA A 40 -6.22 6.06 -7.09
N ILE A 41 -5.12 5.77 -6.42
CA ILE A 41 -5.07 5.08 -5.12
C ILE A 41 -4.23 5.93 -4.17
N SER A 42 -4.59 5.96 -2.89
CA SER A 42 -3.89 6.74 -1.84
C SER A 42 -3.88 5.94 -0.52
N ASN A 43 -3.29 6.53 0.54
CA ASN A 43 -3.24 5.94 1.89
C ASN A 43 -4.60 5.57 2.48
N VAL A 44 -5.65 6.30 2.07
CA VAL A 44 -6.98 6.25 2.69
C VAL A 44 -8.06 5.98 1.65
N PRO A 45 -9.24 5.49 2.07
CA PRO A 45 -10.29 5.12 1.15
C PRO A 45 -10.78 6.27 0.28
N LEU A 46 -11.29 5.90 -0.89
CA LEU A 46 -12.03 6.78 -1.78
C LEU A 46 -13.22 7.41 -1.04
N LEU A 47 -13.38 8.72 -1.19
CA LEU A 47 -14.55 9.45 -0.71
C LEU A 47 -15.56 9.66 -1.84
N GLU A 48 -15.10 10.22 -2.96
CA GLU A 48 -15.95 10.50 -4.12
C GLU A 48 -15.14 10.59 -5.41
N GLU A 49 -15.80 10.27 -6.54
CA GLU A 49 -15.27 10.48 -7.88
C GLU A 49 -16.20 11.42 -8.65
N ASN A 50 -15.62 12.47 -9.23
CA ASN A 50 -16.36 13.47 -10.00
C ASN A 50 -15.79 13.54 -11.41
N MET A 51 -16.66 13.34 -12.41
CA MET A 51 -16.30 13.51 -13.82
C MET A 51 -15.94 14.98 -14.11
N ASP A 52 -14.85 15.20 -14.83
CA ASP A 52 -14.43 16.51 -15.32
C ASP A 52 -14.48 16.52 -16.86
N LYS A 53 -14.25 17.68 -17.48
CA LYS A 53 -14.18 17.82 -18.94
C LYS A 53 -12.95 17.07 -19.50
N ASN A 54 -13.03 16.71 -20.78
CA ASN A 54 -11.93 16.11 -21.56
C ASN A 54 -11.50 14.71 -21.09
N ASP A 55 -12.45 13.83 -20.77
CA ASP A 55 -12.20 12.45 -20.31
C ASP A 55 -11.30 12.35 -19.07
N MET A 56 -11.31 13.40 -18.25
CA MET A 56 -10.63 13.45 -16.95
C MET A 56 -11.65 13.23 -15.83
N GLN A 57 -11.16 12.76 -14.68
CA GLN A 57 -11.94 12.66 -13.46
C GLN A 57 -11.12 13.12 -12.26
N TRP A 58 -11.81 13.63 -11.25
CA TRP A 58 -11.27 13.93 -9.93
C TRP A 58 -11.61 12.80 -8.98
N THR A 59 -10.59 12.23 -8.38
CA THR A 59 -10.71 11.21 -7.33
C THR A 59 -10.31 11.85 -6.01
N ARG A 60 -11.25 11.92 -5.08
CA ARG A 60 -11.09 12.55 -3.77
C ARG A 60 -11.09 11.47 -2.70
N PHE A 61 -10.12 11.55 -1.80
CA PHE A 61 -9.96 10.59 -0.72
C PHE A 61 -10.46 11.17 0.60
N LYS A 62 -10.77 10.30 1.56
CA LYS A 62 -11.08 10.72 2.93
C LYS A 62 -9.90 11.50 3.54
N PRO A 63 -10.13 12.38 4.52
CA PRO A 63 -9.03 13.01 5.25
C PRO A 63 -8.13 11.96 5.91
N THR A 64 -6.81 12.11 5.78
CA THR A 64 -5.87 11.19 6.45
C THR A 64 -5.96 11.36 7.98
N PRO A 65 -5.62 10.32 8.76
CA PRO A 65 -5.24 10.54 10.15
C PRO A 65 -4.05 11.50 10.23
N LEU A 66 -3.71 11.93 11.46
CA LEU A 66 -2.51 12.74 11.71
C LEU A 66 -1.27 11.93 11.32
N ILE A 67 -0.68 12.27 10.17
CA ILE A 67 0.52 11.61 9.63
C ILE A 67 1.60 12.65 9.29
N PRO A 68 2.88 12.25 9.27
CA PRO A 68 3.92 13.07 8.68
C PRO A 68 3.69 13.26 7.17
N ALA A 69 4.13 14.40 6.62
CA ALA A 69 4.00 14.68 5.18
C ALA A 69 4.60 13.58 4.28
N TYR A 70 5.72 13.00 4.71
CA TYR A 70 6.44 11.95 3.98
C TYR A 70 5.76 10.56 4.01
N PHE A 71 4.63 10.43 4.71
CA PHE A 71 3.78 9.23 4.64
C PHE A 71 2.72 9.31 3.56
N ILE A 72 2.49 10.49 2.97
CA ILE A 72 1.56 10.64 1.86
C ILE A 72 2.06 9.80 0.69
N ALA A 73 1.21 8.88 0.25
CA ALA A 73 1.41 8.00 -0.88
C ALA A 73 0.21 8.06 -1.80
N ALA A 74 0.47 8.10 -3.11
CA ALA A 74 -0.54 8.01 -4.14
C ALA A 74 0.02 7.34 -5.41
N VAL A 75 -0.85 6.64 -6.13
CA VAL A 75 -0.56 6.04 -7.44
C VAL A 75 -1.68 6.40 -8.40
N VAL A 76 -1.32 6.78 -9.62
CA VAL A 76 -2.21 6.85 -10.77
C VAL A 76 -1.71 5.88 -11.83
N ALA A 77 -2.46 4.82 -12.06
CA ALA A 77 -2.04 3.73 -12.94
C ALA A 77 -3.23 3.03 -13.59
N HIS A 78 -2.97 2.30 -14.66
CA HIS A 78 -3.96 1.41 -15.27
C HIS A 78 -3.88 0.03 -14.58
N LEU A 79 -4.57 -0.11 -13.45
CA LEU A 79 -4.61 -1.33 -12.64
C LEU A 79 -6.04 -1.85 -12.51
N ALA A 80 -6.16 -3.17 -12.42
CA ALA A 80 -7.36 -3.87 -11.99
C ALA A 80 -7.26 -4.19 -10.50
N VAL A 81 -8.40 -4.34 -9.84
CA VAL A 81 -8.47 -4.66 -8.42
C VAL A 81 -9.02 -6.07 -8.22
N ILE A 82 -8.39 -6.81 -7.32
CA ILE A 82 -8.89 -8.07 -6.75
C ILE A 82 -9.44 -7.73 -5.37
N VAL A 83 -10.75 -7.97 -5.18
CA VAL A 83 -11.44 -7.73 -3.92
C VAL A 83 -12.39 -8.88 -3.65
N GLU A 84 -12.11 -9.65 -2.60
CA GLU A 84 -13.05 -10.61 -2.01
C GLU A 84 -13.45 -10.21 -0.58
N ASN A 85 -12.57 -9.50 0.13
CA ASN A 85 -12.79 -8.99 1.49
C ASN A 85 -12.85 -7.46 1.50
N ARG A 86 -13.60 -6.86 2.44
CA ARG A 86 -13.77 -5.40 2.53
C ARG A 86 -12.48 -4.68 2.95
N SER A 87 -11.60 -5.34 3.72
CA SER A 87 -10.41 -4.71 4.32
C SER A 87 -9.15 -4.77 3.47
N THR A 88 -9.08 -5.67 2.47
CA THR A 88 -7.86 -5.92 1.69
C THR A 88 -8.16 -5.80 0.20
N LYS A 89 -7.44 -4.91 -0.48
CA LYS A 89 -7.55 -4.70 -1.92
C LYS A 89 -6.19 -4.94 -2.57
N LEU A 90 -6.12 -5.79 -3.60
CA LEU A 90 -4.89 -5.99 -4.37
C LEU A 90 -5.05 -5.41 -5.78
N TRP A 91 -4.21 -4.44 -6.11
CA TRP A 91 -4.18 -3.72 -7.36
C TRP A 91 -3.02 -4.19 -8.22
N CYS A 92 -3.30 -4.67 -9.43
CA CYS A 92 -2.28 -5.22 -10.31
C CYS A 92 -2.65 -4.98 -11.78
N ARG A 93 -1.71 -5.26 -12.69
CA ARG A 93 -2.03 -5.28 -14.11
C ARG A 93 -2.97 -6.44 -14.42
N THR A 94 -3.87 -6.25 -15.39
CA THR A 94 -4.81 -7.26 -15.86
C THR A 94 -4.13 -8.59 -16.21
N ASP A 95 -2.95 -8.52 -16.81
CA ASP A 95 -2.24 -9.67 -17.37
C ASP A 95 -1.68 -10.61 -16.30
N ILE A 96 -1.49 -10.11 -15.07
CA ILE A 96 -0.87 -10.86 -13.97
C ILE A 96 -1.88 -11.29 -12.90
N ILE A 97 -3.17 -10.96 -13.05
CA ILE A 97 -4.23 -11.33 -12.10
C ILE A 97 -4.18 -12.82 -11.70
N PRO A 98 -4.05 -13.79 -12.64
CA PRO A 98 -4.00 -15.20 -12.28
C PRO A 98 -2.79 -15.56 -11.41
N HIS A 99 -1.71 -14.79 -11.53
CA HIS A 99 -0.43 -15.06 -10.89
C HIS A 99 -0.27 -14.43 -9.50
N VAL A 100 -1.16 -13.52 -9.12
CA VAL A 100 -1.11 -12.83 -7.82
C VAL A 100 -2.20 -13.29 -6.85
N GLN A 101 -2.96 -14.33 -7.21
CA GLN A 101 -4.04 -14.88 -6.37
C GLN A 101 -3.49 -15.43 -5.06
N PHE A 102 -2.38 -16.18 -5.10
CA PHE A 102 -1.74 -16.70 -3.89
C PHE A 102 -1.32 -15.56 -2.95
N ALA A 103 -0.69 -14.52 -3.51
CA ALA A 103 -0.29 -13.33 -2.75
C ALA A 103 -1.49 -12.63 -2.08
N TYR A 104 -2.60 -12.47 -2.81
CA TYR A 104 -3.83 -11.90 -2.28
C TYR A 104 -4.38 -12.70 -1.08
N ILE A 105 -4.42 -14.03 -1.20
CA ILE A 105 -4.90 -14.92 -0.11
C ILE A 105 -4.02 -14.78 1.13
N VAL A 106 -2.70 -14.82 0.96
CA VAL A 106 -1.75 -14.67 2.07
C VAL A 106 -1.90 -13.32 2.75
N ALA A 107 -1.93 -12.22 1.98
CA ALA A 107 -2.10 -10.88 2.51
C ALA A 107 -3.39 -10.74 3.33
N THR A 108 -4.50 -11.28 2.80
CA THR A 108 -5.81 -11.25 3.46
C THR A 108 -5.79 -12.03 4.76
N ASN A 109 -5.19 -13.23 4.77
CA ASN A 109 -5.12 -14.08 5.95
C ASN A 109 -4.27 -13.46 7.06
N ILE A 110 -3.10 -12.91 6.73
CA ILE A 110 -2.21 -12.25 7.69
C ILE A 110 -2.88 -11.00 8.25
N GLY A 111 -3.47 -10.15 7.39
CA GLY A 111 -4.20 -8.96 7.83
C GLY A 111 -5.33 -9.30 8.80
N ASN A 112 -6.15 -10.30 8.47
CA ASN A 112 -7.24 -10.77 9.32
C ASN A 112 -6.75 -11.35 10.66
N PHE A 113 -5.59 -12.02 10.67
CA PHE A 113 -4.98 -12.54 11.90
C PHE A 113 -4.53 -11.39 12.82
N LEU A 114 -3.82 -10.40 12.26
CA LEU A 114 -3.32 -9.25 13.02
C LEU A 114 -4.45 -8.37 13.56
N ASP A 115 -5.53 -8.19 12.79
CA ASP A 115 -6.71 -7.43 13.22
C ASP A 115 -7.38 -8.08 14.45
N LYS A 116 -7.37 -9.42 14.54
CA LYS A 116 -7.87 -10.16 15.72
C LYS A 116 -6.92 -10.09 16.91
N PHE A 117 -5.62 -10.02 16.69
CA PHE A 117 -4.60 -10.15 17.74
C PHE A 117 -4.62 -9.03 18.79
N LEU A 118 -4.95 -7.78 18.41
CA LEU A 118 -4.97 -6.63 19.33
C LEU A 118 -6.34 -5.96 19.54
N TYR A 119 -7.44 -6.54 19.04
CA TYR A 119 -8.77 -5.90 19.08
C TYR A 119 -8.75 -4.44 18.57
N ILE A 120 -7.94 -4.15 17.54
CA ILE A 120 -7.87 -2.82 16.94
C ILE A 120 -9.18 -2.59 16.18
N LYS A 121 -9.98 -1.65 16.68
CA LYS A 121 -11.42 -1.54 16.41
C LYS A 121 -11.77 -1.10 14.98
N GLU A 122 -10.81 -0.57 14.23
CA GLU A 122 -11.00 -0.18 12.83
C GLU A 122 -9.79 -0.61 12.01
N SER A 123 -9.93 -1.74 11.32
CA SER A 123 -9.05 -2.13 10.22
C SER A 123 -9.25 -1.13 9.10
N SER A 124 -8.33 -0.18 8.96
CA SER A 124 -8.29 0.70 7.79
C SER A 124 -8.07 -0.17 6.55
N GLU A 125 -8.80 0.12 5.47
CA GLU A 125 -8.60 -0.59 4.21
C GLU A 125 -7.12 -0.57 3.80
N ARG A 126 -6.57 -1.73 3.44
CA ARG A 126 -5.18 -1.89 3.00
C ARG A 126 -5.14 -2.07 1.49
N ASN A 127 -4.41 -1.20 0.81
CA ASN A 127 -4.13 -1.32 -0.61
C ASN A 127 -2.79 -1.99 -0.82
N HIS A 128 -2.80 -3.20 -1.35
CA HIS A 128 -1.64 -3.89 -1.89
C HIS A 128 -1.51 -3.54 -3.37
N ILE A 129 -0.41 -2.98 -3.80
CA ILE A 129 -0.25 -2.45 -5.16
C ILE A 129 0.98 -3.08 -5.79
N VAL A 130 0.78 -3.71 -6.94
CA VAL A 130 1.79 -4.47 -7.65
C VAL A 130 2.25 -3.66 -8.85
N ILE A 131 3.55 -3.39 -8.92
CA ILE A 131 4.19 -2.64 -10.00
C ILE A 131 5.31 -3.47 -10.63
N GLN A 132 5.57 -3.25 -11.93
CA GLN A 132 6.52 -4.05 -12.71
C GLN A 132 7.90 -4.15 -12.08
N LYS A 133 8.44 -3.02 -11.61
CA LYS A 133 9.74 -2.97 -10.95
C LYS A 133 9.70 -1.92 -9.84
N LEU A 134 9.96 -2.37 -8.63
CA LEU A 134 10.10 -1.51 -7.47
C LEU A 134 11.58 -1.07 -7.39
N LEU A 135 11.82 0.24 -7.28
CA LEU A 135 13.16 0.83 -7.28
C LEU A 135 13.41 1.59 -5.97
N GLY A 136 13.80 0.90 -4.90
CA GLY A 136 14.14 1.54 -3.62
C GLY A 136 13.75 0.73 -2.40
N GLU A 137 13.95 1.32 -1.22
CA GLU A 137 13.76 0.66 0.09
C GLU A 137 12.43 1.02 0.78
N GLU A 138 11.74 2.10 0.41
CA GLU A 138 10.50 2.55 1.09
C GLU A 138 9.25 2.16 0.30
N ASP A 139 8.72 1.00 0.61
CA ASP A 139 7.62 0.32 -0.09
C ASP A 139 6.37 0.09 0.77
N ILE A 140 6.39 0.57 2.01
CA ILE A 140 5.29 0.40 2.97
C ILE A 140 4.94 1.75 3.60
N LYS A 141 3.70 2.19 3.40
CA LYS A 141 3.08 3.34 4.06
C LYS A 141 1.72 2.92 4.62
N LEU A 142 1.15 3.73 5.50
CA LEU A 142 -0.16 3.45 6.11
C LEU A 142 -1.22 3.23 5.02
N GLY A 143 -1.91 2.09 5.06
CA GLY A 143 -2.93 1.69 4.08
C GLY A 143 -2.43 1.48 2.65
N PHE A 144 -1.11 1.50 2.42
CA PHE A 144 -0.50 1.53 1.08
C PHE A 144 0.80 0.72 1.04
N ILE A 145 0.73 -0.49 0.50
CA ILE A 145 1.83 -1.44 0.43
C ILE A 145 2.17 -1.72 -1.03
N LEU A 146 3.41 -1.44 -1.42
CA LEU A 146 3.93 -1.66 -2.78
C LEU A 146 4.65 -3.02 -2.88
N TYR A 147 4.52 -3.67 -4.02
CA TYR A 147 5.24 -4.90 -4.38
C TYR A 147 5.79 -4.79 -5.80
N GLY A 148 6.99 -5.33 -6.01
CA GLY A 148 7.44 -5.68 -7.36
C GLY A 148 6.66 -6.90 -7.87
N GLU A 149 6.42 -6.96 -9.19
CA GLU A 149 5.84 -8.16 -9.82
C GLU A 149 6.68 -9.41 -9.49
N GLU A 150 8.00 -9.29 -9.51
CA GLU A 150 8.95 -10.36 -9.17
C GLU A 150 8.92 -10.81 -7.70
N ASP A 151 8.31 -10.03 -6.80
CA ASP A 151 8.26 -10.34 -5.37
C ASP A 151 7.11 -11.30 -5.03
N ILE A 152 6.03 -11.26 -5.81
CA ILE A 152 4.75 -11.87 -5.41
C ILE A 152 4.05 -12.70 -6.50
N ILE A 153 4.55 -12.69 -7.74
CA ILE A 153 4.04 -13.56 -8.80
C ILE A 153 4.31 -15.02 -8.43
N TYR A 154 3.27 -15.84 -8.59
CA TYR A 154 3.28 -17.29 -8.44
C TYR A 154 2.59 -17.97 -9.63
N ASN A 155 3.23 -18.99 -10.18
CA ASN A 155 2.70 -19.85 -11.23
C ASN A 155 2.78 -21.32 -10.79
N GLU A 156 1.63 -21.89 -10.46
CA GLU A 156 1.50 -23.27 -9.98
C GLU A 156 2.12 -24.33 -10.90
N LYS A 157 2.24 -24.05 -12.21
CA LYS A 157 2.80 -25.00 -13.18
C LYS A 157 4.33 -25.03 -13.21
N ILE A 158 4.99 -23.96 -12.75
CA ILE A 158 6.43 -23.74 -12.95
C ILE A 158 7.15 -23.52 -11.61
N ASP A 159 6.49 -22.84 -10.67
CA ASP A 159 7.10 -22.43 -9.42
C ASP A 159 7.05 -23.52 -8.36
N SER A 160 8.15 -23.65 -7.62
CA SER A 160 8.27 -24.60 -6.51
C SER A 160 7.49 -24.17 -5.27
N GLU A 161 7.30 -25.09 -4.32
CA GLU A 161 6.73 -24.74 -3.00
C GLU A 161 7.62 -23.76 -2.21
N ILE A 162 8.93 -23.72 -2.47
CA ILE A 162 9.85 -22.75 -1.87
C ILE A 162 9.43 -21.33 -2.24
N ARG A 163 8.97 -21.12 -3.48
CA ARG A 163 8.50 -19.83 -3.95
C ARG A 163 7.31 -19.32 -3.15
N LYS A 164 6.39 -20.20 -2.74
CA LYS A 164 5.27 -19.81 -1.85
C LYS A 164 5.77 -19.29 -0.51
N ILE A 165 6.82 -19.90 0.05
CA ILE A 165 7.43 -19.46 1.32
C ILE A 165 8.07 -18.08 1.15
N GLU A 166 8.80 -17.85 0.05
CA GLU A 166 9.41 -16.55 -0.26
C GLU A 166 8.36 -15.44 -0.37
N ILE A 167 7.32 -15.66 -1.17
CA ILE A 167 6.20 -14.72 -1.34
C ILE A 167 5.54 -14.45 0.00
N THR A 168 5.30 -15.50 0.79
CA THR A 168 4.68 -15.39 2.12
C THR A 168 5.51 -14.51 3.03
N ARG A 169 6.84 -14.70 3.09
CA ARG A 169 7.74 -13.88 3.91
C ARG A 169 7.73 -12.42 3.51
N VAL A 170 7.76 -12.13 2.21
CA VAL A 170 7.72 -10.75 1.71
C VAL A 170 6.40 -10.09 2.13
N ILE A 171 5.27 -10.76 1.91
CA ILE A 171 3.96 -10.23 2.27
C ILE A 171 3.83 -10.06 3.78
N ALA A 172 4.23 -11.07 4.56
CA ALA A 172 4.18 -11.04 6.02
C ALA A 172 4.98 -9.88 6.58
N TYR A 173 6.23 -9.71 6.16
CA TYR A 173 7.07 -8.57 6.56
C TYR A 173 6.36 -7.23 6.30
N LYS A 174 5.84 -7.02 5.08
CA LYS A 174 5.22 -5.74 4.72
C LYS A 174 3.90 -5.47 5.45
N VAL A 175 3.05 -6.49 5.59
CA VAL A 175 1.76 -6.38 6.28
C VAL A 175 1.95 -6.15 7.77
N VAL A 176 2.86 -6.89 8.41
CA VAL A 176 3.18 -6.71 9.83
C VAL A 176 3.78 -5.32 10.06
N TYR A 177 4.70 -4.89 9.20
CA TYR A 177 5.28 -3.55 9.27
C TYR A 177 4.19 -2.47 9.21
N GLU A 178 3.31 -2.52 8.21
CA GLU A 178 2.16 -1.59 8.08
C GLU A 178 1.26 -1.62 9.32
N TRP A 179 0.97 -2.81 9.84
CA TRP A 179 0.15 -2.97 11.03
C TRP A 179 0.80 -2.34 12.26
N PHE A 180 2.11 -2.50 12.46
CA PHE A 180 2.84 -1.83 13.54
C PHE A 180 2.78 -0.31 13.41
N TYR A 181 2.83 0.24 12.19
CA TYR A 181 2.63 1.68 11.96
C TYR A 181 1.22 2.15 12.31
N ASN A 182 0.21 1.36 12.02
CA ASN A 182 -1.17 1.71 12.35
C ASN A 182 -1.45 1.58 13.86
N ALA A 183 -0.94 0.51 14.48
CA ALA A 183 -1.12 0.22 15.91
C ALA A 183 -0.30 1.16 16.82
N MET A 184 0.90 1.56 16.37
CA MET A 184 1.82 2.36 17.15
C MET A 184 2.15 3.65 16.44
N SER A 185 1.92 4.77 17.12
CA SER A 185 2.32 6.09 16.59
C SER A 185 3.81 6.08 16.23
N PRO A 186 4.18 6.44 14.98
CA PRO A 186 5.56 6.34 14.48
C PRO A 186 6.57 7.24 15.21
N TYR A 187 6.11 8.08 16.14
CA TYR A 187 6.95 8.92 17.00
C TYR A 187 7.37 8.26 18.30
N LYS A 188 6.72 7.17 18.68
CA LYS A 188 6.97 6.50 19.96
C LYS A 188 8.10 5.47 19.85
N TRP A 189 8.49 5.07 18.65
CA TRP A 189 9.39 3.95 18.40
C TRP A 189 10.42 4.27 17.33
N GLU A 190 11.62 3.76 17.52
CA GLU A 190 12.70 3.85 16.53
C GLU A 190 12.41 2.96 15.31
N PRO A 191 12.68 3.42 14.07
CA PRO A 191 12.39 2.66 12.84
C PRO A 191 13.03 1.26 12.80
N TRP A 192 14.20 1.08 13.42
CA TRP A 192 14.89 -0.21 13.48
C TRP A 192 14.09 -1.25 14.28
N LEU A 193 13.33 -0.82 15.29
CA LEU A 193 12.57 -1.70 16.16
C LEU A 193 11.31 -2.21 15.45
N ILE A 194 10.64 -1.34 14.68
CA ILE A 194 9.52 -1.75 13.82
C ILE A 194 10.00 -2.74 12.76
N LYS A 195 11.17 -2.47 12.15
CA LYS A 195 11.80 -3.39 11.19
C LYS A 195 12.14 -4.75 11.82
N GLY A 196 12.72 -4.75 13.03
CA GLY A 196 13.07 -5.96 13.76
C GLY A 196 11.83 -6.81 14.11
N LEU A 197 10.76 -6.17 14.59
CA LEU A 197 9.50 -6.86 14.89
C LEU A 197 8.87 -7.41 13.61
N ALA A 198 8.82 -6.64 12.53
CA ALA A 198 8.30 -7.11 11.24
C ALA A 198 9.11 -8.29 10.69
N MET A 199 10.43 -8.31 10.89
CA MET A 199 11.27 -9.44 10.48
C MET A 199 11.01 -10.68 11.34
N PHE A 200 10.82 -10.50 12.66
CA PHE A 200 10.53 -11.60 13.58
C PHE A 200 9.15 -12.22 13.32
N PHE A 201 8.10 -11.40 13.30
CA PHE A 201 6.73 -11.85 13.05
C PHE A 201 6.47 -12.20 11.59
N GLY A 202 7.29 -11.73 10.65
CA GLY A 202 7.20 -12.13 9.24
C GLY A 202 7.69 -13.56 8.99
N ILE A 203 8.40 -14.16 9.96
CA ILE A 203 8.91 -15.54 9.91
C ILE A 203 8.04 -16.49 10.74
N TYR A 204 7.40 -15.99 11.80
CA TYR A 204 6.57 -16.75 12.73
C TYR A 204 5.13 -16.89 12.22
#